data_AF-A0A9W6V3F4-F1
#
_entry.id   AF-A0A9W6V3F4-F1
#
_cell.length_a   1.000
_cell.length_b   1.000
_cell.length_c   1.000
_cell.angle_alpha   90.00
_cell.angle_beta   90.00
_cell.angle_gamma   90.00
#
_symmetry.space_group_name_H-M   'P 1'
#
loop_
_entity.id
_entity.type
_entity.pdbx_description
1 polymer ?
#
loop_
_entity_poly.entity_id
_entity_poly.type
_entity_poly.pdbx_seq_one_letter_code
_entity_poly.pdbx_strand_id
1 'polypeptide(L)'
;MGKSSERARLAAATAAHRVLHHTVVEGGQARDLPAEVAAAGPALQGVLNAFLRNVMEFVFEGSEPVGEISAYLAELRRAYPAELRVLQPEPMAVFVQEQIGPGAPPPGRSRFPVDDAVVFQSRLIAEYTVRHQGFSREQVELYLQGAVARYATGSG
;
A
#
# COMPACT_ATOMS: atom_id res chain seq x y z
N MET A 1 3.58 29.45 7.08
CA MET A 1 2.66 28.29 7.18
C MET A 1 3.41 26.95 7.31
N GLY A 2 4.47 26.83 8.13
CA GLY A 2 5.38 25.68 8.07
C GLY A 2 5.14 24.55 9.10
N LYS A 3 5.14 24.87 10.40
CA LYS A 3 5.25 23.84 11.47
C LYS A 3 3.93 23.17 11.89
N SER A 4 2.81 23.88 11.80
CA SER A 4 1.49 23.34 12.19
C SER A 4 0.97 22.31 11.17
N SER A 5 1.17 22.60 9.88
CA SER A 5 0.80 21.70 8.77
C SER A 5 1.64 20.40 8.79
N GLU A 6 2.93 20.52 9.08
CA GLU A 6 3.84 19.36 9.20
C GLU A 6 3.46 18.45 10.38
N ARG A 7 3.17 19.02 11.56
CA ARG A 7 2.68 18.23 12.71
C ARG A 7 1.36 17.54 12.43
N ALA A 8 0.41 18.21 11.78
CA ALA A 8 -0.87 17.61 11.42
C ALA A 8 -0.69 16.45 10.44
N ARG A 9 0.20 16.61 9.44
CA ARG A 9 0.54 15.56 8.48
C ARG A 9 1.18 14.34 9.16
N LEU A 10 2.14 14.58 10.07
CA LEU A 10 2.80 13.50 10.81
C LEU A 10 1.81 12.77 11.73
N ALA A 11 0.88 13.49 12.36
CA ALA A 11 -0.16 12.88 13.18
C ALA A 11 -1.10 11.98 12.33
N ALA A 12 -1.53 12.45 11.17
CA ALA A 12 -2.35 11.67 10.24
C ALA A 12 -1.60 10.43 9.71
N ALA A 13 -0.33 10.57 9.34
CA ALA A 13 0.51 9.45 8.90
C ALA A 13 0.76 8.43 10.02
N THR A 14 0.88 8.90 11.27
CA THR A 14 1.00 8.02 12.45
C THR A 14 -0.30 7.27 12.71
N ALA A 15 -1.46 7.92 12.57
CA ALA A 15 -2.76 7.25 12.66
C ALA A 15 -2.91 6.19 11.56
N ALA A 16 -2.53 6.53 10.31
CA ALA A 16 -2.50 5.59 9.20
C ALA A 16 -1.60 4.37 9.48
N HIS A 17 -0.41 4.59 10.03
CA HIS A 17 0.49 3.51 10.47
C HIS A 17 -0.20 2.56 11.45
N ARG A 18 -0.87 3.08 12.49
CA ARG A 18 -1.55 2.22 13.48
C ARG A 18 -2.61 1.34 12.83
N VAL A 19 -3.43 1.92 11.94
CA VAL A 19 -4.46 1.17 11.20
C VAL A 19 -3.80 0.08 10.34
N LEU A 20 -2.79 0.44 9.55
CA LEU A 20 -2.14 -0.50 8.63
C LEU A 20 -1.34 -1.58 9.35
N HIS A 21 -0.69 -1.26 10.47
CA HIS A 21 -0.04 -2.25 11.34
C HIS A 21 -1.06 -3.26 11.84
N HIS A 22 -2.19 -2.78 12.37
CA HIS A 22 -3.26 -3.65 12.85
C HIS A 22 -3.78 -4.57 11.75
N THR A 23 -4.00 -4.06 10.53
CA THR A 23 -4.55 -4.88 9.45
C THR A 23 -3.56 -5.82 8.77
N VAL A 24 -2.31 -5.37 8.56
CA VAL A 24 -1.32 -6.11 7.75
C VAL A 24 -0.41 -6.98 8.63
N VAL A 25 -0.03 -6.48 9.81
CA VAL A 25 0.90 -7.17 10.71
C VAL A 25 0.15 -8.05 11.70
N GLU A 26 -0.94 -7.55 12.28
CA GLU A 26 -1.70 -8.26 13.31
C GLU A 26 -2.89 -9.07 12.76
N GLY A 27 -3.25 -8.87 11.49
CA GLY A 27 -4.36 -9.56 10.84
C GLY A 27 -5.76 -9.07 11.27
N GLY A 28 -5.85 -7.91 11.90
CA GLY A 28 -7.10 -7.28 12.31
C GLY A 28 -7.83 -6.57 11.15
N GLN A 29 -8.85 -5.78 11.48
CA GLN A 29 -9.65 -5.06 10.49
C GLN A 29 -9.67 -3.57 10.77
N ALA A 30 -9.64 -2.73 9.73
CA ALA A 30 -9.62 -1.27 9.90
C ALA A 30 -10.83 -0.75 10.70
N ARG A 31 -11.98 -1.43 10.62
CA ARG A 31 -13.19 -1.11 11.39
C ARG A 31 -13.02 -1.27 12.91
N ASP A 32 -11.99 -1.98 13.35
CA ASP A 32 -11.67 -2.16 14.76
C ASP A 32 -11.02 -0.89 15.35
N LEU A 33 -10.55 0.04 14.50
CA LEU A 33 -9.88 1.29 14.86
C LEU A 33 -10.54 2.53 14.22
N PRO A 34 -11.82 2.81 14.49
CA PRO A 34 -12.56 3.86 13.79
C PRO A 34 -12.03 5.28 14.05
N ALA A 35 -11.49 5.54 15.25
CA ALA A 35 -10.93 6.85 15.59
C ALA A 35 -9.63 7.12 14.82
N GLU A 36 -8.79 6.11 14.68
CA GLU A 36 -7.53 6.17 13.94
C GLU A 36 -7.78 6.26 12.44
N VAL A 37 -8.79 5.54 11.92
CA VAL A 37 -9.23 5.69 10.52
C VAL A 37 -9.67 7.13 10.25
N ALA A 38 -10.50 7.70 11.12
CA ALA A 38 -10.94 9.09 10.99
C ALA A 38 -9.77 10.09 11.10
N ALA A 39 -8.85 9.88 12.04
CA ALA A 39 -7.68 10.73 12.23
C ALA A 39 -6.66 10.63 11.08
N ALA A 40 -6.54 9.46 10.45
CA ALA A 40 -5.69 9.25 9.29
C ALA A 40 -6.25 9.96 8.06
N GLY A 41 -7.57 9.87 7.84
CA GLY A 41 -8.23 10.46 6.67
C GLY A 41 -7.51 10.08 5.36
N PRO A 42 -7.20 11.05 4.47
CA PRO A 42 -6.48 10.79 3.22
C PRO A 42 -5.07 10.19 3.39
N ALA A 43 -4.45 10.35 4.56
CA ALA A 43 -3.12 9.78 4.82
C ALA A 43 -3.16 8.25 4.85
N LEU A 44 -4.30 7.62 5.18
CA LEU A 44 -4.43 6.17 5.19
C LEU A 44 -4.11 5.58 3.81
N GLN A 45 -4.70 6.15 2.77
CA GLN A 45 -4.45 5.78 1.38
C GLN A 45 -3.01 6.09 0.97
N GLY A 46 -2.49 7.27 1.33
CA GLY A 46 -1.13 7.65 0.98
C GLY A 46 -0.08 6.71 1.56
N VAL A 47 -0.21 6.34 2.84
CA VAL A 47 0.69 5.40 3.51
C VAL A 47 0.47 3.98 2.98
N LEU A 48 -0.77 3.55 2.69
CA LEU A 48 -1.02 2.25 2.07
C LEU A 48 -0.35 2.13 0.70
N ASN A 49 -0.46 3.15 -0.16
CA ASN A 49 0.18 3.13 -1.47
C ASN A 49 1.71 3.12 -1.35
N ALA A 50 2.26 3.88 -0.40
CA ALA A 50 3.69 3.83 -0.10
C ALA A 50 4.13 2.45 0.39
N PHE A 51 3.30 1.77 1.19
CA PHE A 51 3.55 0.42 1.68
C PHE A 51 3.47 -0.61 0.56
N LEU A 52 2.41 -0.57 -0.26
CA LEU A 52 2.30 -1.39 -1.47
C LEU A 52 3.55 -1.21 -2.34
N ARG A 53 3.99 0.02 -2.57
CA ARG A 53 5.19 0.30 -3.34
C ARG A 53 6.43 -0.34 -2.72
N ASN A 54 6.67 -0.18 -1.42
CA ASN A 54 7.82 -0.80 -0.74
C ASN A 54 7.79 -2.34 -0.88
N VAL A 55 6.61 -2.95 -0.82
CA VAL A 55 6.44 -4.40 -0.98
C VAL A 55 6.68 -4.83 -2.43
N MET A 56 6.12 -4.12 -3.41
CA MET A 56 6.24 -4.49 -4.81
C MET A 56 7.64 -4.21 -5.37
N GLU A 57 8.36 -3.21 -4.85
CA GLU A 57 9.78 -2.95 -5.18
C GLU A 57 10.72 -4.11 -4.76
N PHE A 58 10.27 -5.05 -3.93
CA PHE A 58 11.00 -6.30 -3.67
C PHE A 58 10.87 -7.31 -4.81
N VAL A 59 9.70 -7.32 -5.47
CA VAL A 59 9.37 -8.27 -6.54
C VAL A 59 9.80 -7.72 -7.90
N PHE A 60 9.78 -6.41 -8.06
CA PHE A 60 9.91 -5.70 -9.33
C PHE A 60 10.87 -4.51 -9.20
N GLU A 61 11.68 -4.30 -10.23
CA GLU A 61 12.55 -3.12 -10.40
C GLU A 61 11.77 -1.87 -10.84
N GLY A 62 10.51 -2.03 -11.25
CA GLY A 62 9.60 -0.99 -11.70
C GLY A 62 9.65 -0.70 -13.21
N SER A 63 10.42 -1.46 -13.97
CA SER A 63 10.49 -1.34 -15.44
C SER A 63 9.72 -2.46 -16.17
N GLU A 64 9.15 -3.38 -15.41
CA GLU A 64 8.49 -4.57 -15.91
C GLU A 64 7.25 -4.22 -16.75
N PRO A 65 7.00 -4.96 -17.83
CA PRO A 65 5.77 -4.81 -18.60
C PRO A 65 4.56 -5.22 -17.75
N VAL A 66 3.42 -4.58 -18.01
CA VAL A 66 2.13 -4.89 -17.35
C VAL A 66 1.80 -6.39 -17.40
N GLY A 67 2.19 -7.08 -18.47
CA GLY A 67 1.98 -8.52 -18.61
C GLY A 67 2.69 -9.36 -17.54
N GLU A 68 3.92 -9.00 -17.16
CA GLU A 68 4.67 -9.71 -16.11
C GLU A 68 4.07 -9.44 -14.73
N ILE A 69 3.73 -8.19 -14.44
CA ILE A 69 3.06 -7.80 -13.19
C ILE A 69 1.71 -8.53 -13.09
N SER A 70 0.93 -8.58 -14.17
CA SER A 70 -0.35 -9.29 -14.20
C SER A 70 -0.18 -10.80 -13.98
N ALA A 71 0.84 -11.41 -14.58
CA ALA A 71 1.15 -12.83 -14.40
C ALA A 71 1.47 -13.15 -12.94
N TYR A 72 2.27 -12.31 -12.28
CA TYR A 72 2.56 -12.43 -10.85
C TYR A 72 1.29 -12.28 -9.99
N LEU A 73 0.46 -11.27 -10.25
CA LEU A 73 -0.79 -11.08 -9.51
C LEU A 73 -1.77 -12.26 -9.71
N ALA A 74 -1.77 -12.85 -10.90
CA ALA A 74 -2.54 -14.05 -11.20
C ALA A 74 -2.00 -15.29 -10.47
N GLU A 75 -0.68 -15.43 -10.35
CA GLU A 75 -0.03 -16.47 -9.55
C GLU A 75 -0.37 -16.32 -8.07
N LEU A 76 -0.27 -15.09 -7.55
CA LEU A 76 -0.65 -14.76 -6.18
C LEU A 76 -2.11 -15.18 -5.90
N ARG A 77 -3.02 -14.86 -6.82
CA ARG A 77 -4.43 -15.28 -6.75
C ARG A 77 -4.60 -16.80 -6.77
N ARG A 78 -3.76 -17.55 -7.51
CA ARG A 78 -3.79 -19.02 -7.50
C ARG A 78 -3.31 -19.60 -6.18
N ALA A 79 -2.32 -18.97 -5.54
CA ALA A 79 -1.82 -19.37 -4.23
C ALA A 79 -2.83 -19.10 -3.10
N TYR A 80 -3.64 -18.03 -3.21
CA TYR A 80 -4.62 -17.62 -2.21
C TYR A 80 -6.02 -17.38 -2.83
N PRO A 81 -6.66 -18.42 -3.37
CA PRO A 81 -7.86 -18.26 -4.20
C PRO A 81 -9.09 -17.80 -3.44
N ALA A 82 -9.21 -18.11 -2.15
CA ALA A 82 -10.34 -17.70 -1.33
C ALA A 82 -10.27 -16.20 -1.01
N GLU A 83 -9.08 -15.73 -0.64
CA GLU A 83 -8.82 -14.39 -0.15
C GLU A 83 -8.66 -13.38 -1.28
N LEU A 84 -8.10 -13.82 -2.42
CA LEU A 84 -7.90 -13.00 -3.62
C LEU A 84 -8.95 -13.24 -4.70
N ARG A 85 -10.09 -13.84 -4.37
CA ARG A 85 -11.19 -14.10 -5.33
C ARG A 85 -11.62 -12.86 -6.10
N VAL A 86 -11.56 -11.71 -5.43
CA VAL A 86 -12.01 -10.41 -5.97
C VAL A 86 -10.87 -9.58 -6.56
N LEU A 87 -9.62 -10.08 -6.51
CA LEU A 87 -8.48 -9.44 -7.16
C LEU A 87 -8.66 -9.47 -8.68
N GLN A 88 -8.44 -8.33 -9.31
CA GLN A 88 -8.45 -8.14 -10.75
C GLN A 88 -7.00 -7.93 -11.24
N PRO A 89 -6.29 -8.99 -11.68
CA PRO A 89 -4.86 -8.91 -11.98
C PRO A 89 -4.53 -7.89 -13.08
N GLU A 90 -5.27 -7.87 -14.18
CA GLU A 90 -4.96 -7.01 -15.32
C GLU A 90 -5.16 -5.52 -15.01
N PRO A 91 -6.31 -5.07 -14.45
CA PRO A 91 -6.46 -3.67 -14.03
C PRO A 91 -5.45 -3.27 -12.95
N MET A 92 -5.20 -4.15 -11.98
CA MET A 92 -4.26 -3.84 -10.90
C MET A 92 -2.81 -3.83 -11.35
N ALA A 93 -2.44 -4.57 -12.38
CA ALA A 93 -1.08 -4.54 -12.92
C ALA A 93 -0.73 -3.17 -13.52
N VAL A 94 -1.70 -2.52 -14.18
CA VAL A 94 -1.53 -1.14 -14.69
C VAL A 94 -1.32 -0.16 -13.53
N PHE A 95 -2.14 -0.28 -12.48
CA PHE A 95 -1.99 0.55 -11.28
C PHE A 95 -0.65 0.32 -10.58
N VAL A 96 -0.25 -0.95 -10.39
CA VAL A 96 1.03 -1.29 -9.77
C VAL A 96 2.18 -0.70 -10.57
N GLN A 97 2.21 -0.90 -11.90
CA GLN A 97 3.25 -0.34 -12.76
C GLN A 97 3.36 1.19 -12.60
N GLU A 98 2.23 1.89 -12.53
CA GLU A 98 2.22 3.34 -12.32
C GLU A 98 2.73 3.77 -10.94
N GLN A 99 2.51 2.94 -9.91
CA GLN A 99 2.97 3.23 -8.55
C GLN A 99 4.43 2.88 -8.30
N ILE A 100 5.02 1.93 -9.03
CA ILE A 100 6.40 1.48 -8.81
C ILE A 100 7.41 1.97 -9.86
N GLY A 101 6.94 2.34 -11.06
CA GLY A 101 7.84 2.61 -12.17
C GLY A 101 8.59 3.95 -12.12
N PRO A 102 9.52 4.17 -13.07
CA PRO A 102 10.20 5.44 -13.24
C PRO A 102 9.21 6.60 -13.38
N GLY A 103 9.30 7.59 -12.49
CA GLY A 103 8.39 8.73 -12.47
C GLY A 103 7.02 8.43 -11.83
N ALA A 104 6.87 7.32 -11.12
CA ALA A 104 5.72 7.07 -10.26
C ALA A 104 5.45 8.30 -9.37
N PRO A 105 4.18 8.74 -9.26
CA PRO A 105 3.89 9.94 -8.52
C PRO A 105 4.14 9.75 -7.02
N PRO A 106 4.18 10.85 -6.26
CA PRO A 106 4.26 10.74 -4.83
C PRO A 106 3.07 9.95 -4.24
N PRO A 107 3.27 9.26 -3.11
CA PRO A 107 2.19 8.49 -2.49
C PRO A 107 0.96 9.36 -2.20
N GLY A 108 -0.22 8.85 -2.57
CA GLY A 108 -1.49 9.59 -2.48
C GLY A 108 -1.76 10.56 -3.63
N ARG A 109 -0.90 10.64 -4.65
CA ARG A 109 -1.08 11.48 -5.84
C ARG A 109 -1.10 10.66 -7.14
N SER A 110 -1.84 9.55 -7.17
CA SER A 110 -1.93 8.71 -8.37
C SER A 110 -2.47 9.48 -9.56
N ARG A 111 -1.97 9.13 -10.75
CA ARG A 111 -2.49 9.63 -12.03
C ARG A 111 -3.79 8.95 -12.42
N PHE A 112 -4.14 7.85 -11.76
CA PHE A 112 -5.40 7.14 -11.93
C PHE A 112 -6.39 7.54 -10.82
N PRO A 113 -7.71 7.46 -11.08
CA PRO A 113 -8.70 7.55 -10.04
C PRO A 113 -8.45 6.43 -9.02
N VAL A 114 -8.13 6.79 -7.78
CA VAL A 114 -8.00 5.84 -6.68
C VAL A 114 -9.27 5.92 -5.86
N ASP A 115 -10.08 4.88 -5.98
CA ASP A 115 -11.31 4.68 -5.22
C ASP A 115 -11.13 3.61 -4.14
N ASP A 116 -12.19 3.36 -3.37
CA ASP A 116 -12.18 2.35 -2.30
C ASP A 116 -11.88 0.93 -2.81
N ALA A 117 -12.24 0.62 -4.06
CA ALA A 117 -11.98 -0.69 -4.66
C ALA A 117 -10.50 -0.88 -4.98
N VAL A 118 -9.84 0.16 -5.52
CA VAL A 118 -8.39 0.17 -5.74
C VAL A 118 -7.66 0.09 -4.41
N VAL A 119 -8.05 0.88 -3.41
CA VAL A 119 -7.47 0.85 -2.05
C VAL A 119 -7.58 -0.56 -1.46
N PHE A 120 -8.75 -1.16 -1.54
CA PHE A 120 -8.97 -2.52 -1.05
C PHE A 120 -8.10 -3.55 -1.78
N GLN A 121 -8.00 -3.48 -3.11
CA GLN A 121 -7.14 -4.37 -3.88
C GLN A 121 -5.65 -4.14 -3.59
N SER A 122 -5.18 -2.90 -3.45
CA SER A 122 -3.79 -2.59 -3.06
C SER A 122 -3.44 -3.19 -1.72
N ARG A 123 -4.34 -3.13 -0.74
CA ARG A 123 -4.16 -3.81 0.55
C ARG A 123 -4.00 -5.32 0.36
N LEU A 124 -4.89 -5.97 -0.41
CA LEU A 124 -4.80 -7.40 -0.65
C LEU A 124 -3.48 -7.78 -1.35
N ILE A 125 -3.06 -7.03 -2.37
CA ILE A 125 -1.80 -7.28 -3.08
C ILE A 125 -0.62 -7.21 -2.10
N ALA A 126 -0.55 -6.16 -1.28
CA ALA A 126 0.54 -5.98 -0.33
C ALA A 126 0.54 -7.09 0.74
N GLU A 127 -0.63 -7.38 1.34
CA GLU A 127 -0.79 -8.40 2.39
C GLU A 127 -0.39 -9.79 1.89
N TYR A 128 -0.89 -10.19 0.72
CA TYR A 128 -0.61 -11.53 0.21
C TYR A 128 0.75 -11.65 -0.44
N THR A 129 1.32 -10.58 -1.00
CA THR A 129 2.72 -10.59 -1.46
C THR A 129 3.67 -10.82 -0.28
N VAL A 130 3.46 -10.14 0.84
CA VAL A 130 4.23 -10.35 2.09
C VAL A 130 4.18 -11.81 2.53
N ARG A 131 2.99 -12.42 2.53
CA ARG A 131 2.83 -13.85 2.88
C ARG A 131 3.51 -14.77 1.88
N HIS A 132 3.35 -14.49 0.58
CA HIS A 132 3.88 -15.31 -0.51
C HIS A 132 5.41 -15.33 -0.52
N GLN A 133 6.01 -14.17 -0.27
CA GLN A 133 7.46 -14.00 -0.24
C GLN A 133 8.08 -14.37 1.12
N GLY A 134 7.26 -14.82 2.09
CA GLY A 134 7.74 -15.29 3.39
C GLY A 134 8.38 -14.21 4.26
N PHE A 135 7.90 -12.97 4.17
CA PHE A 135 8.46 -11.85 4.93
C PHE A 135 8.24 -12.05 6.42
N SER A 136 9.27 -11.80 7.21
CA SER A 136 9.16 -11.78 8.66
C SER A 136 8.31 -10.59 9.12
N ARG A 137 7.74 -10.71 10.32
CA ARG A 137 6.97 -9.62 10.95
C ARG A 137 7.79 -8.32 10.99
N GLU A 138 9.06 -8.43 11.33
CA GLU A 138 10.00 -7.32 11.43
C GLU A 138 10.24 -6.65 10.07
N GLN A 139 10.33 -7.42 8.99
CA GLN A 139 10.48 -6.88 7.63
C GLN A 139 9.23 -6.08 7.20
N VAL A 140 8.04 -6.61 7.50
CA VAL A 140 6.78 -5.92 7.21
C VAL A 140 6.68 -4.61 7.98
N GLU A 141 7.06 -4.63 9.27
CA GLU A 141 7.05 -3.45 10.11
C GLU A 141 8.05 -2.39 9.61
N LEU A 142 9.25 -2.80 9.22
CA LEU A 142 10.24 -1.91 8.59
C LEU A 142 9.69 -1.28 7.30
N TYR A 143 8.99 -2.05 6.46
CA TYR A 143 8.41 -1.55 5.22
C TYR A 143 7.27 -0.56 5.50
N LEU A 144 6.47 -0.80 6.55
CA LEU A 144 5.41 0.10 6.96
C LEU A 144 5.96 1.41 7.57
N GLN A 145 7.01 1.34 8.37
CA GLN A 145 7.72 2.52 8.87
C GLN A 145 8.32 3.34 7.71
N GLY A 146 8.95 2.66 6.74
CA GLY A 146 9.44 3.29 5.51
C GLY A 146 8.32 3.94 4.68
N ALA A 147 7.11 3.36 4.69
CA ALA A 147 5.95 3.92 4.00
C ALA A 147 5.49 5.26 4.59
N VAL A 148 5.51 5.39 5.92
CA VAL A 148 5.24 6.66 6.62
C VAL A 148 6.24 7.72 6.20
N ALA A 149 7.53 7.39 6.20
CA ALA A 149 8.59 8.31 5.79
C ALA A 149 8.41 8.74 4.32
N ARG A 150 8.17 7.79 3.41
CA ARG A 150 7.95 8.05 1.98
C ARG A 150 6.73 8.93 1.74
N TYR A 151 5.63 8.72 2.46
CA TYR A 151 4.45 9.58 2.38
C TYR A 151 4.74 11.01 2.87
N ALA A 152 5.44 11.14 4.00
CA ALA A 152 5.76 12.44 4.59
C ALA A 152 6.68 13.29 3.69
N THR A 153 7.66 12.67 3.02
CA THR A 153 8.61 13.34 2.13
C THR A 153 8.08 13.55 0.71
N GLY A 154 7.22 12.66 0.21
CA GLY A 154 6.59 12.77 -1.12
C GLY A 154 5.50 13.84 -1.21
N SER A 155 5.05 14.38 -0.09
CA SER A 155 4.00 15.41 -0.05
C SER A 155 4.45 16.83 -0.47
N GLY A 156 5.70 16.97 -0.97
CA GLY A 156 6.28 18.22 -1.48
C GLY A 156 5.59 18.74 -2.73
#